data_AF-A0A2I7MLK1-F1
#
_entry.id   AF-A0A2I7MLK1-F1
#
_cell.length_a   1.000
_cell.length_b   1.000
_cell.length_c   1.000
_cell.angle_alpha   90.00
_cell.angle_beta   90.00
_cell.angle_gamma   90.00
#
_symmetry.space_group_name_H-M   'P 1'
#
loop_
_entity.id
_entity.type
_entity.pdbx_description
1 polymer ?
#
loop_
_entity_poly.entity_id
_entity_poly.type
_entity_poly.pdbx_seq_one_letter_code
_entity_poly.pdbx_strand_id
1 'polypeptide(L)'
;WKLCADGVMLSYHKLMAKVAWGIECKQYQTEIIAETGLVGQEPALRLKLTWDKLPKSMKRYAKQLSEYISRIAWETGVNLVKVKNARNQIKLSVAVASETSLNVVLKTPKRTIYKLGVGLPISLPFGDTAAEMEPYQSNWADKISYMITKAHAAECTMVKDTLITFNNRKYKNEMPHSCYQVLAQDCTQELKFMVLLKRDQTQEQNQINVKIADIDVDMYPKDNVIMVKVNGVEIPLSNLPYQHPTGKIQIRQRGEGITLHAPSHGLQEVYFDLNALKVKVVDWMRGQTCGLCGRADGEVRQEYSTPNKRFTKNAVSYAHSWVLPGKSCRDASECYIKLESVKLEKQIDLHGQDSKCYSVEPV
;
A
#
# COMPACT_ATOMS: atom_id res chain seq x y z
N TRP A 1 -36.78 -37.88 3.38
CA TRP A 1 -35.40 -37.71 2.88
C TRP A 1 -34.56 -37.10 3.99
N LYS A 2 -33.29 -37.50 4.11
CA LYS A 2 -32.34 -36.94 5.09
C LYS A 2 -31.09 -36.42 4.39
N LEU A 3 -30.43 -35.46 5.02
CA LEU A 3 -29.10 -34.96 4.64
C LEU A 3 -28.18 -35.20 5.84
N CYS A 4 -27.04 -35.83 5.59
CA CYS A 4 -26.00 -36.14 6.56
C CYS A 4 -24.71 -35.48 6.10
N ALA A 5 -24.04 -34.79 7.01
CA ALA A 5 -22.76 -34.17 6.76
C ALA A 5 -21.80 -34.53 7.89
N ASP A 6 -20.58 -34.88 7.53
CA ASP A 6 -19.49 -35.18 8.45
C ASP A 6 -18.23 -34.47 7.97
N GLY A 7 -17.35 -34.10 8.90
CA GLY A 7 -16.16 -33.31 8.64
C GLY A 7 -15.01 -33.76 9.54
N VAL A 8 -13.85 -33.98 8.94
CA VAL A 8 -12.64 -34.37 9.64
C VAL A 8 -11.46 -33.52 9.17
N MET A 9 -10.71 -32.99 10.14
CA MET A 9 -9.42 -32.38 9.88
C MET A 9 -8.36 -33.49 9.91
N LEU A 10 -7.88 -33.91 8.73
CA LEU A 10 -6.88 -34.98 8.61
C LEU A 10 -5.47 -34.49 8.96
N SER A 11 -5.20 -33.20 8.75
CA SER A 11 -4.00 -32.47 9.19
C SER A 11 -4.27 -30.96 9.18
N TYR A 12 -3.35 -30.14 9.71
CA TYR A 12 -3.42 -28.67 9.59
C TYR A 12 -3.55 -28.16 8.15
N HIS A 13 -3.10 -28.95 7.17
CA HIS A 13 -3.13 -28.58 5.76
C HIS A 13 -4.17 -29.35 4.96
N LYS A 14 -5.01 -30.18 5.59
CA LYS A 14 -5.96 -31.05 4.88
C LYS A 14 -7.24 -31.28 5.68
N LEU A 15 -8.34 -30.76 5.14
CA LEU A 15 -9.69 -30.93 5.66
C LEU A 15 -10.52 -31.74 4.67
N MET A 16 -11.31 -32.68 5.19
CA MET A 16 -12.21 -33.52 4.41
C MET A 16 -13.62 -33.36 4.97
N ALA A 17 -14.59 -33.15 4.09
CA ALA A 17 -16.01 -33.15 4.43
C ALA A 17 -16.74 -34.14 3.53
N LYS A 18 -17.63 -34.93 4.12
CA LYS A 18 -18.48 -35.90 3.44
C LYS A 18 -19.92 -35.47 3.58
N VAL A 19 -20.62 -35.30 2.46
CA VAL A 19 -22.04 -34.93 2.43
C VAL A 19 -22.80 -36.02 1.70
N ALA A 20 -23.82 -36.58 2.34
CA ALA A 20 -24.66 -37.64 1.79
C ALA A 20 -26.14 -37.32 2.00
N TRP A 21 -26.98 -37.64 1.02
CA TRP A 21 -28.40 -37.30 1.08
C TRP A 21 -29.30 -38.32 0.37
N GLY A 22 -30.59 -38.27 0.70
CA GLY A 22 -31.63 -39.15 0.16
C GLY A 22 -32.24 -40.08 1.20
N ILE A 23 -32.68 -41.27 0.80
CA ILE A 23 -33.20 -42.29 1.72
C ILE A 23 -32.05 -42.75 2.62
N GLU A 24 -32.20 -42.56 3.93
CA GLU A 24 -31.18 -42.87 4.94
C GLU A 24 -29.77 -42.32 4.66
N CYS A 25 -29.65 -41.21 3.92
CA CYS A 25 -28.36 -40.65 3.49
C CYS A 25 -27.50 -41.62 2.65
N LYS A 26 -28.09 -42.65 2.01
CA LYS A 26 -27.37 -43.65 1.21
C LYS A 26 -27.52 -43.45 -0.31
N GLN A 27 -28.45 -42.60 -0.75
CA GLN A 27 -28.82 -42.51 -2.16
C GLN A 27 -27.82 -41.73 -3.01
N TYR A 28 -27.21 -40.70 -2.44
CA TYR A 28 -26.22 -39.84 -3.05
C TYR A 28 -25.15 -39.47 -2.04
N GLN A 29 -23.90 -39.43 -2.47
CA GLN A 29 -22.75 -39.15 -1.63
C GLN A 29 -21.76 -38.29 -2.41
N THR A 30 -21.21 -37.29 -1.74
CA THR A 30 -20.13 -36.45 -2.23
C THR A 30 -19.08 -36.25 -1.14
N GLU A 31 -17.84 -36.14 -1.54
CA GLU A 31 -16.70 -35.89 -0.69
C GLU A 31 -15.97 -34.63 -1.18
N ILE A 32 -15.65 -33.74 -0.25
CA ILE A 32 -14.98 -32.47 -0.48
C ILE A 32 -13.67 -32.53 0.31
N ILE A 33 -12.55 -32.41 -0.39
CA ILE A 33 -11.23 -32.35 0.21
C ILE A 33 -10.66 -30.96 -0.08
N ALA A 34 -10.33 -30.23 0.98
CA ALA A 34 -9.60 -28.98 0.92
C ALA A 34 -8.18 -29.20 1.44
N GLU A 35 -7.17 -28.91 0.64
CA GLU A 35 -5.77 -29.07 1.03
C GLU A 35 -4.92 -27.88 0.60
N THR A 36 -3.99 -27.49 1.47
CA THR A 36 -2.94 -26.50 1.16
C THR A 36 -1.63 -27.22 0.86
N GLY A 37 -0.79 -26.63 0.03
CA GLY A 37 0.51 -27.20 -0.36
C GLY A 37 1.16 -26.42 -1.49
N LEU A 38 1.95 -27.11 -2.32
CA LEU A 38 2.62 -26.50 -3.47
C LEU A 38 2.07 -27.05 -4.80
N VAL A 39 2.01 -26.20 -5.82
CA VAL A 39 1.84 -26.57 -7.23
C VAL A 39 3.07 -26.05 -7.98
N GLY A 40 3.98 -26.95 -8.33
CA GLY A 40 5.34 -26.54 -8.70
C GLY A 40 6.04 -25.94 -7.48
N GLN A 41 6.42 -24.66 -7.56
CA GLN A 41 6.98 -23.88 -6.45
C GLN A 41 5.96 -22.90 -5.84
N GLU A 42 4.74 -22.82 -6.38
CA GLU A 42 3.73 -21.86 -5.95
C GLU A 42 2.91 -22.41 -4.77
N PRO A 43 2.76 -21.67 -3.65
CA PRO A 43 1.79 -21.98 -2.61
C PRO A 43 0.38 -22.06 -3.19
N ALA A 44 -0.36 -23.10 -2.86
CA ALA A 44 -1.64 -23.37 -3.49
C ALA A 44 -2.67 -23.97 -2.52
N LEU A 45 -3.93 -23.54 -2.71
CA LEU A 45 -5.11 -24.18 -2.18
C LEU A 45 -5.72 -25.07 -3.25
N ARG A 46 -6.04 -26.31 -2.89
CA ARG A 46 -6.68 -27.27 -3.77
C ARG A 46 -7.98 -27.74 -3.14
N LEU A 47 -9.07 -27.58 -3.88
CA LEU A 47 -10.39 -28.11 -3.53
C LEU A 47 -10.71 -29.24 -4.50
N LYS A 48 -10.99 -30.43 -3.98
CA LYS A 48 -11.39 -31.62 -4.75
C LYS A 48 -12.77 -32.05 -4.31
N LEU A 49 -13.72 -32.08 -5.25
CA LEU A 49 -15.07 -32.59 -5.06
C LEU A 49 -15.21 -33.91 -5.83
N THR A 50 -15.58 -34.98 -5.16
CA THR A 50 -15.84 -36.31 -5.73
C THR A 50 -17.26 -36.77 -5.42
N TRP A 51 -17.85 -37.60 -6.28
CA TRP A 51 -19.20 -38.14 -6.08
C TRP A 51 -19.36 -39.53 -6.70
N ASP A 52 -20.28 -40.34 -6.19
CA ASP A 52 -20.58 -41.64 -6.82
C ASP A 52 -21.71 -41.50 -7.84
N LYS A 53 -22.82 -40.93 -7.38
CA LYS A 53 -24.05 -40.73 -8.15
C LYS A 53 -24.57 -39.32 -7.91
N LEU A 54 -25.00 -38.66 -8.98
CA LEU A 54 -25.68 -37.36 -8.91
C LEU A 54 -27.13 -37.49 -9.37
N PRO A 55 -28.06 -36.77 -8.71
CA PRO A 55 -29.43 -36.62 -9.18
C PRO A 55 -29.49 -36.10 -10.62
N LYS A 56 -30.52 -36.50 -11.38
CA LYS A 56 -30.73 -36.02 -12.77
C LYS A 56 -30.86 -34.48 -12.82
N SER A 57 -31.51 -33.88 -11.81
CA SER A 57 -31.62 -32.43 -11.66
C SER A 57 -30.24 -31.76 -11.59
N MET A 58 -29.36 -32.25 -10.71
CA MET A 58 -28.00 -31.69 -10.54
C MET A 58 -27.15 -31.84 -11.80
N LYS A 59 -27.29 -32.96 -12.53
CA LYS A 59 -26.63 -33.13 -13.85
C LYS A 59 -27.12 -32.10 -14.87
N ARG A 60 -28.41 -31.75 -14.84
CA ARG A 60 -29.00 -30.72 -15.70
C ARG A 60 -28.47 -29.33 -15.34
N TYR A 61 -28.43 -28.97 -14.07
CA TYR A 61 -27.84 -27.71 -13.59
C TYR A 61 -26.35 -27.60 -13.94
N ALA A 62 -25.58 -28.66 -13.73
CA ALA A 62 -24.16 -28.68 -14.08
C ALA A 62 -23.94 -28.46 -15.59
N LYS A 63 -24.83 -28.98 -16.45
CA LYS A 63 -24.79 -28.73 -17.90
C LYS A 63 -25.06 -27.26 -18.21
N GLN A 64 -26.12 -26.67 -17.63
CA GLN A 64 -26.45 -25.25 -17.81
C GLN A 64 -25.32 -24.33 -17.34
N LEU A 65 -24.76 -24.59 -16.15
CA LEU A 65 -23.63 -23.82 -15.62
C LEU A 65 -22.39 -23.95 -16.52
N SER A 66 -22.10 -25.15 -17.03
CA SER A 66 -20.99 -25.37 -17.96
C SER A 66 -21.18 -24.60 -19.28
N GLU A 67 -22.41 -24.50 -19.78
CA GLU A 67 -22.73 -23.72 -20.99
C GLU A 67 -22.58 -22.23 -20.73
N TYR A 68 -23.08 -21.73 -19.59
CA TYR A 68 -22.91 -20.35 -19.16
C TYR A 68 -21.42 -19.96 -19.04
N ILE A 69 -20.61 -20.75 -18.32
CA ILE A 69 -19.16 -20.53 -18.18
C ILE A 69 -18.47 -20.51 -19.55
N SER A 70 -18.91 -21.38 -20.48
CA SER A 70 -18.36 -21.39 -21.85
C SER A 70 -18.63 -20.09 -22.60
N ARG A 71 -19.76 -19.44 -22.33
CA ARG A 71 -20.16 -18.19 -22.98
C ARG A 71 -19.36 -17.00 -22.44
N ILE A 72 -19.30 -16.85 -21.11
CA ILE A 72 -18.62 -15.71 -20.47
C ILE A 72 -17.09 -15.78 -20.55
N ALA A 73 -16.53 -16.96 -20.84
CA ALA A 73 -15.09 -17.11 -20.93
C ALA A 73 -14.46 -16.33 -22.08
N TRP A 74 -15.21 -16.16 -23.19
CA TRP A 74 -14.79 -15.34 -24.32
C TRP A 74 -14.61 -13.87 -23.92
N GLU A 75 -15.45 -13.37 -23.01
CA GLU A 75 -15.43 -11.97 -22.54
C GLU A 75 -14.40 -11.74 -21.42
N THR A 76 -14.03 -12.78 -20.67
CA THR A 76 -13.23 -12.65 -19.44
C THR A 76 -11.77 -13.10 -19.60
N GLY A 77 -11.35 -13.48 -20.81
CA GLY A 77 -9.99 -13.95 -21.10
C GLY A 77 -9.64 -15.27 -20.38
N VAL A 78 -10.65 -16.10 -20.11
CA VAL A 78 -10.47 -17.41 -19.46
C VAL A 78 -10.24 -18.47 -20.54
N ASN A 79 -9.22 -19.31 -20.35
CA ASN A 79 -8.89 -20.36 -21.30
C ASN A 79 -9.72 -21.62 -21.04
N LEU A 80 -10.24 -22.22 -22.12
CA LEU A 80 -11.00 -23.47 -22.07
C LEU A 80 -10.38 -24.53 -22.97
N VAL A 81 -9.96 -25.62 -22.35
CA VAL A 81 -9.43 -26.79 -23.05
C VAL A 81 -10.42 -27.94 -22.90
N LYS A 82 -10.90 -28.47 -24.03
CA LYS A 82 -11.72 -29.68 -24.06
C LYS A 82 -10.82 -30.90 -23.85
N VAL A 83 -10.70 -31.34 -22.60
CA VAL A 83 -9.92 -32.52 -22.20
C VAL A 83 -10.75 -33.41 -21.28
N LYS A 84 -10.64 -34.72 -21.45
CA LYS A 84 -11.30 -35.70 -20.58
C LYS A 84 -10.52 -35.80 -19.27
N ASN A 85 -11.12 -35.30 -18.18
CA ASN A 85 -10.61 -35.49 -16.82
C ASN A 85 -11.39 -36.61 -16.12
N ALA A 86 -11.07 -36.89 -14.85
CA ALA A 86 -11.79 -37.86 -14.03
C ALA A 86 -13.31 -37.60 -14.03
N ARG A 87 -14.09 -38.65 -14.33
CA ARG A 87 -15.53 -38.56 -14.66
C ARG A 87 -16.40 -38.03 -13.53
N ASN A 88 -16.04 -38.38 -12.30
CA ASN A 88 -16.81 -38.08 -11.10
C ASN A 88 -16.07 -37.15 -10.15
N GLN A 89 -15.31 -36.21 -10.72
CA GLN A 89 -14.46 -35.33 -9.97
C GLN A 89 -14.45 -33.93 -10.54
N ILE A 90 -14.46 -32.94 -9.65
CA ILE A 90 -14.07 -31.56 -9.94
C ILE A 90 -12.86 -31.24 -9.07
N LYS A 91 -11.84 -30.61 -9.65
CA LYS A 91 -10.67 -30.13 -8.91
C LYS A 91 -10.45 -28.66 -9.22
N LEU A 92 -10.55 -27.81 -8.21
CA LEU A 92 -10.11 -26.43 -8.24
C LEU A 92 -8.71 -26.35 -7.63
N SER A 93 -7.81 -25.62 -8.27
CA SER A 93 -6.48 -25.31 -7.76
C SER A 93 -6.27 -23.82 -7.94
N VAL A 94 -5.98 -23.15 -6.83
CA VAL A 94 -5.67 -21.72 -6.78
C VAL A 94 -4.25 -21.63 -6.25
N ALA A 95 -3.31 -21.28 -7.11
CA ALA A 95 -1.90 -21.11 -6.78
C ALA A 95 -1.54 -19.62 -6.78
N VAL A 96 -0.69 -19.22 -5.84
CA VAL A 96 -0.22 -17.85 -5.69
C VAL A 96 0.93 -17.64 -6.66
N ALA A 97 0.69 -16.88 -7.73
CA ALA A 97 1.68 -16.60 -8.77
C ALA A 97 2.61 -15.45 -8.38
N SER A 98 2.06 -14.44 -7.71
CA SER A 98 2.79 -13.34 -7.06
C SER A 98 1.98 -12.82 -5.87
N GLU A 99 2.50 -11.85 -5.12
CA GLU A 99 1.73 -11.19 -4.05
C GLU A 99 0.41 -10.61 -4.58
N THR A 100 0.35 -10.16 -5.83
CA THR A 100 -0.84 -9.51 -6.41
C THR A 100 -1.56 -10.35 -7.45
N SER A 101 -1.20 -11.63 -7.64
CA SER A 101 -1.81 -12.44 -8.69
C SER A 101 -1.95 -13.93 -8.37
N LEU A 102 -3.03 -14.53 -8.90
CA LEU A 102 -3.37 -15.93 -8.72
C LEU A 102 -3.43 -16.69 -10.04
N ASN A 103 -2.96 -17.93 -10.03
CA ASN A 103 -3.20 -18.94 -11.05
C ASN A 103 -4.39 -19.79 -10.64
N VAL A 104 -5.50 -19.69 -11.39
CA VAL A 104 -6.74 -20.42 -11.09
C VAL A 104 -6.96 -21.49 -12.15
N VAL A 105 -7.08 -22.74 -11.72
CA VAL A 105 -7.32 -23.91 -12.58
C VAL A 105 -8.49 -24.72 -12.05
N LEU A 106 -9.55 -24.86 -12.85
CA LEU A 106 -10.71 -25.69 -12.57
C LEU A 106 -10.77 -26.85 -13.59
N LYS A 107 -10.53 -28.07 -13.10
CA LYS A 107 -10.71 -29.32 -13.85
C LYS A 107 -12.11 -29.85 -13.61
N THR A 108 -12.87 -30.02 -14.69
CA THR A 108 -14.18 -30.67 -14.72
C THR A 108 -14.10 -31.93 -15.58
N PRO A 109 -15.05 -32.89 -15.51
CA PRO A 109 -14.97 -34.14 -16.24
C PRO A 109 -14.72 -34.03 -17.76
N LYS A 110 -15.19 -32.96 -18.39
CA LYS A 110 -15.11 -32.76 -19.85
C LYS A 110 -14.19 -31.62 -20.30
N ARG A 111 -13.71 -30.79 -19.37
CA ARG A 111 -12.96 -29.56 -19.67
C ARG A 111 -12.01 -29.19 -18.55
N THR A 112 -10.94 -28.51 -18.91
CA THR A 112 -10.11 -27.75 -17.99
C THR A 112 -10.28 -26.27 -18.31
N ILE A 113 -10.62 -25.50 -17.29
CA ILE A 113 -10.84 -24.06 -17.36
C ILE A 113 -9.74 -23.42 -16.53
N TYR A 114 -9.01 -22.45 -17.06
CA TYR A 114 -7.95 -21.80 -16.30
C TYR A 114 -7.71 -20.35 -16.71
N LYS A 115 -7.17 -19.58 -15.78
CA LYS A 115 -6.65 -18.24 -15.99
C LYS A 115 -5.41 -18.06 -15.11
N LEU A 116 -4.31 -17.68 -15.73
CA LEU A 116 -3.05 -17.39 -15.05
C LEU A 116 -2.95 -15.89 -14.82
N GLY A 117 -2.32 -15.47 -13.73
CA GLY A 117 -2.13 -14.05 -13.41
C GLY A 117 -3.43 -13.28 -13.16
N VAL A 118 -4.42 -13.90 -12.50
CA VAL A 118 -5.63 -13.20 -12.04
C VAL A 118 -5.22 -12.16 -11.02
N GLY A 119 -5.26 -10.88 -11.40
CA GLY A 119 -4.92 -9.76 -10.54
C GLY A 119 -5.84 -9.67 -9.33
N LEU A 120 -5.25 -9.44 -8.16
CA LEU A 120 -5.94 -9.22 -6.92
C LEU A 120 -6.03 -7.72 -6.61
N PRO A 121 -7.12 -7.26 -5.98
CA PRO A 121 -7.22 -5.90 -5.50
C PRO A 121 -6.32 -5.64 -4.27
N ILE A 122 -5.80 -6.69 -3.64
CA ILE A 122 -5.00 -6.65 -2.42
C ILE A 122 -3.80 -7.59 -2.58
N SER A 123 -2.63 -7.17 -2.13
CA SER A 123 -1.42 -8.02 -2.08
C SER A 123 -1.55 -9.06 -0.99
N LEU A 124 -1.31 -10.33 -1.29
CA LEU A 124 -1.35 -11.47 -0.37
C LEU A 124 -0.17 -11.44 0.62
N PRO A 125 -0.31 -12.02 1.81
CA PRO A 125 0.72 -11.99 2.85
C PRO A 125 1.77 -13.07 2.60
N PHE A 126 2.47 -12.97 1.49
CA PHE A 126 3.64 -13.79 1.16
C PHE A 126 4.83 -12.86 0.91
N GLY A 127 6.05 -13.39 0.88
CA GLY A 127 7.24 -12.60 0.57
C GLY A 127 7.47 -11.42 1.52
N ASP A 128 7.63 -10.22 0.96
CA ASP A 128 7.93 -9.00 1.70
C ASP A 128 6.76 -8.62 2.61
N THR A 129 5.52 -8.77 2.12
CA THR A 129 4.32 -8.49 2.91
C THR A 129 4.22 -9.40 4.14
N ALA A 130 4.65 -10.67 4.05
CA ALA A 130 4.71 -11.55 5.23
C ALA A 130 5.72 -11.05 6.27
N ALA A 131 6.89 -10.57 5.82
CA ALA A 131 7.94 -10.08 6.70
C ALA A 131 7.58 -8.74 7.37
N GLU A 132 6.83 -7.87 6.69
CA GLU A 132 6.23 -6.66 7.25
C GLU A 132 5.17 -6.98 8.33
N MET A 133 4.52 -8.14 8.23
CA MET A 133 3.45 -8.56 9.14
C MET A 133 3.94 -9.33 10.38
N GLU A 134 5.21 -9.74 10.42
CA GLU A 134 5.85 -10.38 11.58
C GLU A 134 5.59 -9.62 12.91
N PRO A 135 5.74 -8.28 13.02
CA PRO A 135 5.40 -7.56 14.25
C PRO A 135 3.90 -7.54 14.61
N TYR A 136 3.01 -7.88 13.68
CA TYR A 136 1.55 -7.92 13.86
C TYR A 136 1.06 -9.34 14.22
N GLN A 137 1.95 -10.24 14.62
CA GLN A 137 1.67 -11.66 14.88
C GLN A 137 0.65 -11.93 16.00
N SER A 138 0.39 -10.98 16.89
CA SER A 138 -0.40 -11.22 18.11
C SER A 138 -1.90 -11.46 17.87
N ASN A 139 -2.47 -11.03 16.72
CA ASN A 139 -3.89 -11.24 16.41
C ASN A 139 -4.17 -11.32 14.89
N TRP A 140 -5.06 -12.22 14.49
CA TRP A 140 -5.56 -12.32 13.11
C TRP A 140 -6.26 -11.03 12.64
N ALA A 141 -6.89 -10.29 13.56
CA ALA A 141 -7.52 -9.00 13.25
C ALA A 141 -6.51 -7.94 12.84
N ASP A 142 -5.35 -7.87 13.50
CA ASP A 142 -4.27 -6.94 13.16
C ASP A 142 -3.67 -7.24 11.79
N LYS A 143 -3.51 -8.54 11.47
CA LYS A 143 -3.06 -8.99 10.16
C LYS A 143 -4.03 -8.55 9.05
N ILE A 144 -5.33 -8.73 9.26
CA ILE A 144 -6.35 -8.27 8.31
C ILE A 144 -6.36 -6.74 8.21
N SER A 145 -6.27 -6.04 9.34
CA SER A 145 -6.22 -4.59 9.38
C SER A 145 -5.04 -4.06 8.56
N TYR A 146 -3.83 -4.60 8.78
CA TYR A 146 -2.63 -4.24 8.01
C TYR A 146 -2.82 -4.46 6.50
N MET A 147 -3.40 -5.59 6.11
CA MET A 147 -3.63 -5.93 4.70
C MET A 147 -4.60 -4.95 4.04
N ILE A 148 -5.67 -4.57 4.73
CA ILE A 148 -6.64 -3.58 4.26
C ILE A 148 -5.99 -2.19 4.18
N THR A 149 -5.27 -1.76 5.22
CA THR A 149 -4.64 -0.42 5.21
C THR A 149 -3.56 -0.31 4.14
N LYS A 150 -2.78 -1.36 3.91
CA LYS A 150 -1.78 -1.41 2.84
C LYS A 150 -2.41 -1.29 1.45
N ALA A 151 -3.55 -1.95 1.21
CA ALA A 151 -4.23 -1.91 -0.08
C ALA A 151 -4.85 -0.55 -0.42
N HIS A 152 -5.31 0.18 0.61
CA HIS A 152 -6.01 1.45 0.43
C HIS A 152 -5.14 2.69 0.74
N ALA A 153 -3.86 2.49 1.03
CA ALA A 153 -2.94 3.57 1.36
C ALA A 153 -2.83 4.60 0.23
N ALA A 154 -2.78 5.88 0.61
CA ALA A 154 -2.49 6.96 -0.34
C ALA A 154 -0.98 7.14 -0.45
N GLU A 155 -0.46 7.17 -1.69
CA GLU A 155 0.98 7.24 -1.97
C GLU A 155 1.37 8.62 -2.50
N CYS A 156 2.40 9.21 -1.89
CA CYS A 156 3.11 10.39 -2.37
C CYS A 156 4.54 9.96 -2.72
N THR A 157 5.05 10.42 -3.85
CA THR A 157 6.40 10.07 -4.30
C THR A 157 7.19 11.30 -4.70
N MET A 158 8.50 11.27 -4.44
CA MET A 158 9.45 12.23 -4.97
C MET A 158 10.55 11.46 -5.69
N VAL A 159 10.77 11.76 -6.96
CA VAL A 159 11.87 11.21 -7.76
C VAL A 159 12.68 12.39 -8.28
N LYS A 160 13.95 12.47 -7.88
CA LYS A 160 14.77 13.68 -8.03
C LYS A 160 14.02 14.90 -7.45
N ASP A 161 13.77 15.94 -8.24
CA ASP A 161 13.04 17.14 -7.82
C ASP A 161 11.54 17.09 -8.16
N THR A 162 11.02 15.97 -8.65
CA THR A 162 9.63 15.87 -9.07
C THR A 162 8.79 15.19 -8.02
N LEU A 163 7.83 15.92 -7.43
CA LEU A 163 6.90 15.41 -6.44
C LEU A 163 5.56 15.06 -7.11
N ILE A 164 4.99 13.92 -6.72
CA ILE A 164 3.63 13.48 -7.02
C ILE A 164 2.91 13.36 -5.67
N THR A 165 1.87 14.18 -5.48
CA THR A 165 1.09 14.22 -4.23
C THR A 165 0.19 12.98 -4.06
N PHE A 166 -0.44 12.85 -2.89
CA PHE A 166 -1.40 11.78 -2.61
C PHE A 166 -2.59 11.76 -3.59
N ASN A 167 -2.97 12.92 -4.14
CA ASN A 167 -4.04 13.06 -5.13
C ASN A 167 -3.49 13.02 -6.58
N ASN A 168 -2.28 12.50 -6.78
CA ASN A 168 -1.60 12.38 -8.08
C ASN A 168 -1.30 13.71 -8.80
N ARG A 169 -1.19 14.83 -8.07
CA ARG A 169 -0.75 16.09 -8.67
C ARG A 169 0.76 16.09 -8.80
N LYS A 170 1.27 16.33 -10.00
CA LYS A 170 2.70 16.35 -10.30
C LYS A 170 3.22 17.78 -10.43
N TYR A 171 4.32 18.10 -9.75
CA TYR A 171 5.03 19.37 -9.90
C TYR A 171 6.52 19.22 -9.53
N LYS A 172 7.33 20.20 -9.93
CA LYS A 172 8.75 20.26 -9.58
C LYS A 172 8.90 21.02 -8.25
N ASN A 173 9.55 20.40 -7.27
CA ASN A 173 9.86 20.99 -5.98
C ASN A 173 11.23 21.67 -6.06
N GLU A 174 11.25 22.99 -6.00
CA GLU A 174 12.48 23.78 -5.96
C GLU A 174 12.77 24.13 -4.50
N MET A 175 13.69 23.37 -3.90
CA MET A 175 13.93 23.41 -2.46
C MET A 175 15.22 24.15 -2.14
N PRO A 176 15.21 25.11 -1.19
CA PRO A 176 16.44 25.72 -0.71
C PRO A 176 17.30 24.70 0.04
N HIS A 177 18.61 24.70 -0.24
CA HIS A 177 19.56 23.81 0.41
C HIS A 177 19.66 24.10 1.92
N SER A 178 20.00 23.07 2.72
CA SER A 178 20.09 23.08 4.19
C SER A 178 18.80 23.32 4.97
N CYS A 179 17.69 23.65 4.31
CA CYS A 179 16.40 23.81 4.98
C CYS A 179 15.65 22.48 5.13
N TYR A 180 14.83 22.38 6.18
CA TYR A 180 13.83 21.31 6.26
C TYR A 180 12.56 21.74 5.55
N GLN A 181 11.90 20.82 4.88
CA GLN A 181 10.60 21.01 4.23
C GLN A 181 9.64 19.91 4.68
N VAL A 182 8.40 20.28 5.00
CA VAL A 182 7.40 19.31 5.48
C VAL A 182 6.79 18.57 4.28
N LEU A 183 7.12 17.28 4.13
CA LEU A 183 6.52 16.44 3.09
C LEU A 183 5.09 16.05 3.46
N ALA A 184 4.91 15.49 4.65
CA ALA A 184 3.63 15.08 5.17
C ALA A 184 3.65 15.11 6.69
N GLN A 185 2.58 15.57 7.32
CA GLN A 185 2.38 15.46 8.76
C GLN A 185 0.90 15.18 9.08
N ASP A 186 0.65 14.64 10.25
CA ASP A 186 -0.67 14.62 10.85
C ASP A 186 -1.09 16.05 11.22
N CYS A 187 -2.19 16.53 10.64
CA CYS A 187 -2.72 17.87 10.87
C CYS A 187 -3.95 17.86 11.81
N THR A 188 -4.18 16.75 12.52
CA THR A 188 -5.16 16.64 13.61
C THR A 188 -4.58 17.18 14.92
N GLN A 189 -5.38 17.16 15.99
CA GLN A 189 -4.93 17.54 17.33
C GLN A 189 -3.93 16.52 17.93
N GLU A 190 -3.86 15.30 17.39
CA GLU A 190 -2.99 14.24 17.93
C GLU A 190 -1.53 14.36 17.47
N LEU A 191 -1.27 14.99 16.30
CA LEU A 191 0.07 15.21 15.75
C LEU A 191 0.95 13.94 15.74
N LYS A 192 0.38 12.82 15.28
CA LYS A 192 0.98 11.47 15.37
C LYS A 192 2.32 11.35 14.67
N PHE A 193 2.52 12.06 13.56
CA PHE A 193 3.75 11.99 12.79
C PHE A 193 4.07 13.27 12.02
N MET A 194 5.35 13.42 11.68
CA MET A 194 5.85 14.43 10.75
C MET A 194 7.00 13.84 9.93
N VAL A 195 6.95 13.98 8.61
CA VAL A 195 7.98 13.56 7.66
C VAL A 195 8.61 14.81 7.05
N LEU A 196 9.89 15.00 7.31
CA LEU A 196 10.68 16.14 6.88
C LEU A 196 11.70 15.72 5.83
N LEU A 197 11.86 16.54 4.81
CA LEU A 197 12.92 16.44 3.82
C LEU A 197 13.96 17.53 4.09
N LYS A 198 15.24 17.17 4.06
CA LYS A 198 16.37 18.11 4.00
C LYS A 198 17.22 17.78 2.79
N ARG A 199 17.71 18.78 2.06
CA ARG A 199 18.72 18.59 1.02
C ARG A 199 20.03 19.18 1.51
N ASP A 200 21.04 18.34 1.61
CA ASP A 200 22.36 18.77 2.05
C ASP A 200 23.01 19.73 1.03
N GLN A 201 23.70 20.76 1.53
CA GLN A 201 24.40 21.73 0.67
C GLN A 201 25.65 21.14 0.01
N THR A 202 26.37 20.23 0.69
CA THR A 202 27.68 19.76 0.21
C THR A 202 27.57 18.62 -0.78
N GLN A 203 26.64 17.70 -0.53
CA GLN A 203 26.48 16.48 -1.34
C GLN A 203 25.29 16.57 -2.31
N GLU A 204 24.47 17.62 -2.23
CA GLU A 204 23.16 17.75 -2.91
C GLU A 204 22.23 16.56 -2.70
N GLN A 205 22.44 15.81 -1.61
CA GLN A 205 21.71 14.60 -1.33
C GLN A 205 20.55 14.85 -0.37
N ASN A 206 19.45 14.14 -0.62
CA ASN A 206 18.28 14.19 0.24
C ASN A 206 18.54 13.43 1.56
N GLN A 207 17.90 13.89 2.63
CA GLN A 207 17.86 13.27 3.94
C GLN A 207 16.42 13.35 4.44
N ILE A 208 15.94 12.30 5.11
CA ILE A 208 14.61 12.28 5.72
C ILE A 208 14.75 12.27 7.23
N ASN A 209 13.95 13.09 7.91
CA ASN A 209 13.70 12.96 9.34
C ASN A 209 12.21 12.61 9.53
N VAL A 210 11.92 11.51 10.22
CA VAL A 210 10.57 11.07 10.55
C VAL A 210 10.38 11.13 12.06
N LYS A 211 9.45 11.97 12.50
CA LYS A 211 9.05 12.08 13.91
C LYS A 211 7.77 11.31 14.13
N ILE A 212 7.76 10.42 15.12
CA ILE A 212 6.59 9.62 15.52
C ILE A 212 6.51 9.61 17.04
N ALA A 213 5.55 10.34 17.61
CA ALA A 213 5.49 10.58 19.05
C ALA A 213 6.84 11.10 19.61
N ASP A 214 7.50 10.35 20.50
CA ASP A 214 8.80 10.64 21.10
C ASP A 214 9.99 10.04 20.33
N ILE A 215 9.74 9.41 19.18
CA ILE A 215 10.74 8.72 18.37
C ILE A 215 11.14 9.59 17.19
N ASP A 216 12.44 9.71 16.99
CA ASP A 216 13.07 10.43 15.88
C ASP A 216 13.88 9.46 15.02
N VAL A 217 13.55 9.38 13.73
CA VAL A 217 14.23 8.49 12.78
C VAL A 217 14.84 9.31 11.65
N ASP A 218 16.16 9.33 11.57
CA ASP A 218 16.89 9.94 10.46
C ASP A 218 17.29 8.87 9.44
N MET A 219 17.04 9.14 8.17
CA MET A 219 17.55 8.36 7.05
C MET A 219 18.38 9.27 6.15
N TYR A 220 19.65 8.91 5.92
CA TYR A 220 20.58 9.74 5.18
C TYR A 220 21.59 8.88 4.42
N PRO A 221 22.07 9.35 3.25
CA PRO A 221 23.13 8.67 2.52
C PRO A 221 24.49 8.87 3.20
N LYS A 222 25.28 7.81 3.21
CA LYS A 222 26.70 7.78 3.60
C LYS A 222 27.40 6.79 2.70
N ASP A 223 28.43 7.22 1.98
CA ASP A 223 29.19 6.39 1.03
C ASP A 223 28.28 5.65 0.01
N ASN A 224 27.27 6.35 -0.54
CA ASN A 224 26.24 5.81 -1.45
C ASN A 224 25.36 4.70 -0.86
N VAL A 225 25.29 4.58 0.46
CA VAL A 225 24.38 3.65 1.15
C VAL A 225 23.46 4.45 2.09
N ILE A 226 22.17 4.12 2.12
CA ILE A 226 21.25 4.76 3.06
C ILE A 226 21.46 4.19 4.46
N MET A 227 21.87 5.05 5.38
CA MET A 227 22.01 4.78 6.80
C MET A 227 20.78 5.24 7.56
N VAL A 228 20.55 4.64 8.73
CA VAL A 228 19.42 5.01 9.60
C VAL A 228 19.90 5.22 11.04
N LYS A 229 19.40 6.28 11.66
CA LYS A 229 19.50 6.54 13.10
C LYS A 229 18.14 6.54 13.73
N VAL A 230 18.04 5.97 14.93
CA VAL A 230 16.84 6.03 15.78
C VAL A 230 17.24 6.71 17.07
N ASN A 231 16.60 7.83 17.39
CA ASN A 231 16.90 8.68 18.56
C ASN A 231 18.40 9.03 18.65
N GLY A 232 19.02 9.35 17.51
CA GLY A 232 20.43 9.69 17.39
C GLY A 232 21.41 8.50 17.38
N VAL A 233 20.95 7.28 17.63
CA VAL A 233 21.77 6.05 17.61
C VAL A 233 21.72 5.43 16.23
N GLU A 234 22.89 5.27 15.59
CA GLU A 234 23.00 4.61 14.28
C GLU A 234 22.71 3.11 14.42
N ILE A 235 21.77 2.60 13.62
CA ILE A 235 21.44 1.18 13.58
C ILE A 235 22.23 0.55 12.43
N PRO A 236 23.16 -0.39 12.70
CA PRO A 236 23.88 -1.09 11.65
C PRO A 236 22.89 -1.79 10.71
N LEU A 237 23.16 -1.78 9.40
CA LEU A 237 22.30 -2.46 8.42
C LEU A 237 22.16 -3.97 8.70
N SER A 238 23.20 -4.58 9.27
CA SER A 238 23.20 -5.98 9.75
C SER A 238 22.16 -6.25 10.85
N ASN A 239 21.68 -5.21 11.53
CA ASN A 239 20.72 -5.31 12.63
C ASN A 239 19.29 -4.97 12.16
N LEU A 240 19.07 -4.79 10.86
CA LEU A 240 17.75 -4.71 10.28
C LEU A 240 17.20 -6.13 10.02
N PRO A 241 15.90 -6.39 10.27
CA PRO A 241 14.86 -5.43 10.61
C PRO A 241 14.92 -4.97 12.08
N TYR A 242 14.85 -3.66 12.30
CA TYR A 242 14.73 -3.07 13.63
C TYR A 242 13.26 -2.97 14.03
N GLN A 243 12.93 -3.41 15.24
CA GLN A 243 11.61 -3.28 15.86
C GLN A 243 11.73 -2.35 17.05
N HIS A 244 10.97 -1.26 17.06
CA HIS A 244 10.98 -0.37 18.20
C HIS A 244 10.24 -1.03 19.39
N PRO A 245 10.77 -0.95 20.63
CA PRO A 245 10.11 -1.53 21.80
C PRO A 245 8.73 -0.92 22.11
N THR A 246 8.54 0.35 21.75
CA THR A 246 7.26 1.06 21.88
C THR A 246 6.60 1.25 20.51
N GLY A 247 5.32 0.89 20.44
CA GLY A 247 4.53 0.97 19.21
C GLY A 247 4.82 -0.14 18.20
N LYS A 248 3.99 -0.24 17.16
CA LYS A 248 4.18 -1.18 16.04
C LYS A 248 5.02 -0.50 14.96
N ILE A 249 6.26 -0.13 15.30
CA ILE A 249 7.19 0.57 14.41
C ILE A 249 8.31 -0.39 14.00
N GLN A 250 8.47 -0.56 12.69
CA GLN A 250 9.47 -1.45 12.10
C GLN A 250 10.28 -0.70 11.05
N ILE A 251 11.60 -0.89 11.05
CA ILE A 251 12.51 -0.37 10.02
C ILE A 251 13.20 -1.56 9.36
N ARG A 252 13.19 -1.61 8.03
CA ARG A 252 13.75 -2.72 7.25
C ARG A 252 14.55 -2.18 6.07
N GLN A 253 15.48 -2.98 5.59
CA GLN A 253 16.09 -2.75 4.28
C GLN A 253 15.17 -3.30 3.19
N ARG A 254 15.00 -2.55 2.10
CA ARG A 254 14.30 -2.99 0.89
C ARG A 254 15.10 -2.57 -0.34
N GLY A 255 15.70 -3.54 -1.03
CA GLY A 255 16.65 -3.25 -2.10
C GLY A 255 17.84 -2.43 -1.59
N GLU A 256 18.13 -1.32 -2.26
CA GLU A 256 19.19 -0.37 -1.88
C GLU A 256 18.72 0.71 -0.89
N GLY A 257 17.43 0.70 -0.53
CA GLY A 257 16.82 1.69 0.35
C GLY A 257 16.42 1.16 1.72
N ILE A 258 15.92 2.06 2.55
CA ILE A 258 15.35 1.80 3.87
C ILE A 258 13.85 2.08 3.84
N THR A 259 13.08 1.22 4.50
CA THR A 259 11.63 1.36 4.68
C THR A 259 11.28 1.41 6.16
N LEU A 260 10.51 2.40 6.56
CA LEU A 260 9.87 2.50 7.88
C LEU A 260 8.37 2.22 7.76
N HIS A 261 7.83 1.41 8.68
CA HIS A 261 6.42 1.12 8.83
C HIS A 261 5.93 1.53 10.22
N ALA A 262 4.87 2.33 10.29
CA ALA A 262 4.21 2.72 11.55
C ALA A 262 2.69 2.95 11.35
N PRO A 263 1.94 1.96 10.81
CA PRO A 263 0.54 2.13 10.43
C PRO A 263 -0.38 2.46 11.61
N SER A 264 -0.04 2.07 12.84
CA SER A 264 -0.78 2.49 14.05
C SER A 264 -0.72 4.01 14.28
N HIS A 265 0.28 4.68 13.73
CA HIS A 265 0.47 6.13 13.81
C HIS A 265 0.04 6.86 12.53
N GLY A 266 -0.48 6.15 11.52
CA GLY A 266 -0.92 6.75 10.26
C GLY A 266 0.03 6.58 9.08
N LEU A 267 1.27 6.16 9.32
CA LEU A 267 2.29 5.93 8.29
C LEU A 267 2.34 4.47 7.87
N GLN A 268 1.72 4.13 6.74
CA GLN A 268 1.80 2.79 6.19
C GLN A 268 3.23 2.44 5.75
N GLU A 269 3.93 3.39 5.13
CA GLU A 269 5.28 3.22 4.61
C GLU A 269 5.98 4.58 4.47
N VAL A 270 7.24 4.69 4.88
CA VAL A 270 8.17 5.73 4.44
C VAL A 270 9.37 5.02 3.84
N TYR A 271 9.59 5.17 2.55
CA TYR A 271 10.70 4.54 1.84
C TYR A 271 11.67 5.59 1.31
N PHE A 272 12.96 5.30 1.43
CA PHE A 272 14.01 6.18 0.97
C PHE A 272 15.19 5.42 0.37
N ASP A 273 15.56 5.76 -0.86
CA ASP A 273 16.80 5.40 -1.52
C ASP A 273 17.48 6.64 -2.14
N LEU A 274 18.61 6.45 -2.84
CA LEU A 274 19.36 7.55 -3.46
C LEU A 274 18.59 8.31 -4.56
N ASN A 275 17.55 7.69 -5.15
CA ASN A 275 16.85 8.20 -6.32
C ASN A 275 15.41 8.65 -6.01
N ALA A 276 14.77 8.02 -5.02
CA ALA A 276 13.35 8.10 -4.77
C ALA A 276 13.02 8.08 -3.27
N LEU A 277 11.98 8.86 -2.96
CA LEU A 277 11.33 8.90 -1.67
C LEU A 277 9.85 8.58 -1.87
N LYS A 278 9.28 7.77 -0.98
CA LYS A 278 7.84 7.48 -0.97
C LYS A 278 7.29 7.63 0.44
N VAL A 279 6.14 8.27 0.56
CA VAL A 279 5.34 8.32 1.77
C VAL A 279 3.99 7.70 1.46
N LYS A 280 3.59 6.70 2.23
CA LYS A 280 2.25 6.14 2.20
C LYS A 280 1.57 6.34 3.53
N VAL A 281 0.37 6.89 3.48
CA VAL A 281 -0.49 7.04 4.65
C VAL A 281 -1.63 6.04 4.58
N VAL A 282 -2.00 5.50 5.73
CA VAL A 282 -3.15 4.58 5.85
C VAL A 282 -4.46 5.28 5.49
N ASP A 283 -5.46 4.51 5.10
CA ASP A 283 -6.72 5.04 4.58
C ASP A 283 -7.45 5.99 5.55
N TRP A 284 -7.41 5.70 6.85
CA TRP A 284 -8.04 6.55 7.87
C TRP A 284 -7.33 7.90 8.08
N MET A 285 -6.15 8.14 7.48
CA MET A 285 -5.49 9.46 7.48
C MET A 285 -5.90 10.34 6.29
N ARG A 286 -6.73 9.86 5.37
CA ARG A 286 -7.24 10.68 4.27
C ARG A 286 -7.98 11.91 4.78
N GLY A 287 -7.71 13.06 4.18
CA GLY A 287 -8.21 14.38 4.57
C GLY A 287 -7.58 14.98 5.82
N GLN A 288 -6.74 14.23 6.54
CA GLN A 288 -6.15 14.60 7.84
C GLN A 288 -4.65 14.93 7.74
N THR A 289 -4.03 14.68 6.59
CA THR A 289 -2.63 15.04 6.35
C THR A 289 -2.49 16.47 5.83
N CYS A 290 -1.32 17.05 6.01
CA CYS A 290 -0.90 18.30 5.37
C CYS A 290 0.61 18.29 5.12
N GLY A 291 1.12 19.23 4.32
CA GLY A 291 2.49 19.21 3.79
C GLY A 291 2.49 19.15 2.27
N LEU A 292 3.67 19.08 1.65
CA LEU A 292 3.82 19.03 0.19
C LEU A 292 3.03 17.90 -0.48
N CYS A 293 2.91 16.74 0.18
CA CYS A 293 2.16 15.59 -0.31
C CYS A 293 0.63 15.80 -0.31
N GLY A 294 0.12 16.88 0.27
CA GLY A 294 -1.28 17.23 0.27
C GLY A 294 -2.12 16.47 1.31
N ARG A 295 -3.44 16.44 1.10
CA ARG A 295 -4.43 15.94 2.07
C ARG A 295 -4.95 14.54 1.82
N ALA A 296 -4.67 13.94 0.66
CA ALA A 296 -5.20 12.62 0.27
C ALA A 296 -6.74 12.49 0.25
N ASP A 297 -7.46 13.60 0.11
CA ASP A 297 -8.93 13.69 0.10
C ASP A 297 -9.57 13.54 -1.29
N GLY A 298 -8.76 13.36 -2.34
CA GLY A 298 -9.21 13.26 -3.72
C GLY A 298 -9.50 14.61 -4.40
N GLU A 299 -9.35 15.74 -3.71
CA GLU A 299 -9.57 17.07 -4.28
C GLU A 299 -8.31 17.60 -4.97
N VAL A 300 -8.27 17.51 -6.29
CA VAL A 300 -7.10 17.92 -7.11
C VAL A 300 -7.06 19.41 -7.46
N ARG A 301 -8.19 20.14 -7.35
CA ARG A 301 -8.25 21.57 -7.73
C ARG A 301 -7.67 22.49 -6.66
N GLN A 302 -7.75 22.06 -5.41
CA GLN A 302 -7.31 22.83 -4.25
C GLN A 302 -6.08 22.21 -3.57
N GLU A 303 -5.30 21.44 -4.34
CA GLU A 303 -4.14 20.69 -3.84
C GLU A 303 -3.09 21.58 -3.16
N TYR A 304 -2.89 22.80 -3.68
CA TYR A 304 -1.87 23.74 -3.20
C TYR A 304 -2.38 24.57 -2.02
N SER A 305 -2.74 23.88 -0.94
CA SER A 305 -3.12 24.49 0.34
C SER A 305 -1.89 24.71 1.23
N THR A 306 -1.60 25.96 1.56
CA THR A 306 -0.44 26.34 2.36
C THR A 306 -0.72 26.16 3.87
N PRO A 307 0.28 26.24 4.77
CA PRO A 307 0.06 26.05 6.21
C PRO A 307 -0.96 27.01 6.84
N ASN A 308 -1.15 28.21 6.25
CA ASN A 308 -2.14 29.18 6.71
C ASN A 308 -3.56 28.93 6.16
N LYS A 309 -3.79 27.77 5.53
CA LYS A 309 -5.06 27.32 4.92
C LYS A 309 -5.51 28.15 3.72
N ARG A 310 -4.61 28.90 3.08
CA ARG A 310 -4.88 29.58 1.80
C ARG A 310 -4.52 28.68 0.63
N PHE A 311 -5.11 28.98 -0.52
CA PHE A 311 -4.83 28.28 -1.76
C PHE A 311 -3.99 29.17 -2.66
N THR A 312 -2.92 28.61 -3.21
CA THR A 312 -2.13 29.26 -4.26
C THR A 312 -2.28 28.51 -5.58
N LYS A 313 -2.16 29.24 -6.70
CA LYS A 313 -2.12 28.63 -8.03
C LYS A 313 -0.69 28.29 -8.46
N ASN A 314 0.31 28.78 -7.74
CA ASN A 314 1.72 28.62 -8.08
C ASN A 314 2.34 27.48 -7.25
N ALA A 315 2.86 26.46 -7.94
CA ALA A 315 3.52 25.32 -7.32
C ALA A 315 4.80 25.72 -6.55
N VAL A 316 5.50 26.75 -7.02
CA VAL A 316 6.72 27.27 -6.39
C VAL A 316 6.36 27.91 -5.04
N SER A 317 5.40 28.85 -5.03
CA SER A 317 4.92 29.46 -3.79
C SER A 317 4.37 28.43 -2.80
N TYR A 318 3.66 27.41 -3.30
CA TYR A 318 3.20 26.29 -2.49
C TYR A 318 4.37 25.55 -1.85
N ALA A 319 5.38 25.15 -2.64
CA ALA A 319 6.56 24.46 -2.15
C ALA A 319 7.30 25.28 -1.07
N HIS A 320 7.58 26.55 -1.33
CA HIS A 320 8.26 27.43 -0.39
C HIS A 320 7.47 27.63 0.92
N SER A 321 6.14 27.63 0.87
CA SER A 321 5.30 27.79 2.07
C SER A 321 5.47 26.68 3.10
N TRP A 322 5.98 25.51 2.69
CA TRP A 322 6.21 24.35 3.56
C TRP A 322 7.66 24.21 4.04
N VAL A 323 8.50 25.21 3.80
CA VAL A 323 9.89 25.25 4.28
C VAL A 323 9.91 25.76 5.72
N LEU A 324 10.68 25.08 6.58
CA LEU A 324 10.89 25.46 7.96
C LEU A 324 12.13 26.36 8.05
N PRO A 325 11.98 27.67 8.35
CA PRO A 325 13.12 28.56 8.48
C PRO A 325 13.91 28.26 9.76
N GLY A 326 15.22 28.55 9.75
CA GLY A 326 16.04 28.49 10.96
C GLY A 326 15.51 29.43 12.05
N LYS A 327 15.59 29.02 13.32
CA LYS A 327 15.08 29.82 14.44
C LYS A 327 15.88 31.10 14.67
N SER A 328 17.17 31.10 14.31
CA SER A 328 18.03 32.28 14.38
C SER A 328 19.17 32.18 13.36
N CYS A 329 19.78 33.31 13.02
CA CYS A 329 20.95 33.32 12.13
C CYS A 329 22.22 32.68 12.74
N ARG A 330 22.18 32.27 14.02
CA ARG A 330 23.25 31.54 14.70
C ARG A 330 22.98 30.04 14.80
N ASP A 331 21.86 29.59 14.24
CA ASP A 331 21.46 28.19 14.28
C ASP A 331 22.33 27.37 13.32
N ALA A 332 22.75 26.18 13.77
CA ALA A 332 23.61 25.29 12.98
C ALA A 332 22.88 24.67 11.78
N SER A 333 21.59 24.94 11.62
CA SER A 333 20.79 24.48 10.49
C SER A 333 21.12 25.19 9.17
N GLU A 334 21.80 26.35 9.19
CA GLU A 334 22.20 27.15 8.02
C GLU A 334 21.05 27.51 7.04
N CYS A 335 19.79 27.34 7.48
CA CYS A 335 18.61 27.67 6.68
C CYS A 335 18.27 29.16 6.82
N TYR A 336 18.97 29.99 6.06
CA TYR A 336 18.80 31.44 6.03
C TYR A 336 17.81 31.84 4.94
N ILE A 337 16.52 31.89 5.28
CA ILE A 337 15.47 32.37 4.36
C ILE A 337 15.15 33.81 4.71
N LYS A 338 15.17 34.69 3.69
CA LYS A 338 14.67 36.04 3.79
C LYS A 338 13.31 36.11 3.10
N LEU A 339 12.26 36.37 3.87
CA LEU A 339 10.91 36.53 3.37
C LEU A 339 10.70 37.99 2.96
N GLU A 340 10.42 38.25 1.68
CA GLU A 340 10.16 39.61 1.17
C GLU A 340 8.83 39.69 0.42
N SER A 341 8.11 40.80 0.59
CA SER A 341 6.91 41.09 -0.20
C SER A 341 7.30 41.68 -1.55
N VAL A 342 7.04 40.95 -2.63
CA VAL A 342 7.27 41.45 -3.98
C VAL A 342 6.14 42.40 -4.39
N LYS A 343 6.51 43.52 -5.01
CA LYS A 343 5.56 44.47 -5.59
C LYS A 343 4.95 43.86 -6.85
N LEU A 344 3.62 43.88 -6.96
CA LEU A 344 2.95 43.39 -8.17
C LEU A 344 3.34 44.30 -9.35
N GLU A 345 3.79 43.70 -10.47
CA GLU A 345 4.22 44.42 -11.68
C GLU A 345 3.08 45.26 -12.29
N LYS A 346 1.83 44.84 -12.04
CA LYS A 346 0.63 45.52 -12.52
C LYS A 346 0.10 46.47 -11.45
N GLN A 347 0.11 47.78 -11.73
CA GLN A 347 -0.66 48.74 -10.94
C GLN A 347 -2.14 48.38 -11.04
N ILE A 348 -2.81 48.30 -9.89
CA ILE A 348 -4.23 48.00 -9.82
C ILE A 348 -4.95 49.31 -9.54
N ASP A 349 -5.85 49.69 -10.43
CA ASP A 349 -6.78 50.79 -10.19
C ASP A 349 -7.80 50.34 -9.14
N LEU A 350 -7.71 50.93 -7.95
CA LEU A 350 -8.69 50.77 -6.88
C LEU A 350 -9.45 52.08 -6.75
N HIS A 351 -10.70 52.09 -7.20
CA HIS A 351 -11.60 53.26 -7.11
C HIS A 351 -11.12 54.52 -7.84
N GLY A 352 -10.49 54.39 -9.01
CA GLY A 352 -9.99 55.50 -9.82
C GLY A 352 -8.61 56.01 -9.40
N GLN A 353 -7.88 55.25 -8.58
CA GLN A 353 -6.57 55.62 -8.05
C GLN A 353 -5.57 54.47 -8.19
N ASP A 354 -4.46 54.75 -8.89
CA ASP A 354 -3.38 53.78 -9.11
C ASP A 354 -2.74 53.36 -7.78
N SER A 355 -2.99 52.13 -7.37
CA SER A 355 -2.47 51.57 -6.13
C SER A 355 -1.32 50.60 -6.38
N LYS A 356 -0.24 50.73 -5.60
CA LYS A 356 0.88 49.79 -5.57
C LYS A 356 0.53 48.66 -4.59
N CYS A 357 -0.13 47.62 -5.09
CA CYS A 357 -0.43 46.44 -4.30
C CYS A 357 0.84 45.56 -4.13
N TYR A 358 1.09 45.11 -2.92
CA TYR A 358 2.15 44.14 -2.60
C TYR A 358 1.53 42.76 -2.43
N SER A 359 2.30 41.71 -2.73
CA SER A 359 1.87 40.34 -2.41
C SER A 359 1.65 40.19 -0.90
N VAL A 360 0.49 39.64 -0.52
CA VAL A 360 0.18 39.26 0.89
C VAL A 360 0.94 38.01 1.33
N GLU A 361 1.54 37.29 0.38
CA GLU A 361 2.38 36.12 0.62
C GLU A 361 3.84 36.52 0.32
N PRO A 362 4.73 36.46 1.31
CA PRO A 362 6.15 36.66 1.06
C PRO A 362 6.66 35.57 0.11
N VAL A 363 7.56 35.96 -0.79
CA VAL A 363 8.23 35.05 -1.74
C VAL A 363 9.55 34.60 -1.14
#